data_AF-A0A956IHA8-F1
#
_entry.id   AF-A0A956IHA8-F1
#
_cell.length_a   1.000
_cell.length_b   1.000
_cell.length_c   1.000
_cell.angle_alpha   90.00
_cell.angle_beta   90.00
_cell.angle_gamma   90.00
#
_symmetry.space_group_name_H-M   'P 1'
#
loop_
_entity.id
_entity.type
_entity.pdbx_description
1 polymer ?
#
loop_
_entity_poly.entity_id
_entity_poly.type
_entity_poly.pdbx_seq_one_letter_code
_entity_poly.pdbx_strand_id
1 'polypeptide(L)'
;AAPVVTLPAGWYRIGMGYSTDGANTDAETLYVTSISQSSGLGKIDGGTLVPIGSFGGAFAGLNAELTGTGDGRLFAFFVGTPVQVAELDPASGAVTGATPLNTVEIPNAWAFSFWGGDFYLYTASLADSRVNRFRPADGSVDTAYVTNVGFRIVGAGVSTCAPLTPPK
;
A
#
# COMPACT_ATOMS: atom_id res chain seq x y z
N ALA A 1 -20.19 -1.17 -22.90
CA ALA A 1 -19.60 -0.08 -22.11
C ALA A 1 -18.54 -0.68 -21.19
N ALA A 2 -17.41 -0.01 -20.97
CA ALA A 2 -16.47 -0.46 -19.95
C ALA A 2 -17.15 -0.39 -18.58
N PRO A 3 -16.90 -1.34 -17.66
CA PRO A 3 -17.39 -1.22 -16.29
C PRO A 3 -16.89 0.09 -15.69
N VAL A 4 -17.80 0.90 -15.16
CA VAL A 4 -17.51 2.19 -14.54
C VAL A 4 -17.54 1.99 -13.04
N VAL A 5 -16.47 2.39 -12.35
CA VAL A 5 -16.47 2.48 -10.90
C VAL A 5 -17.04 3.82 -10.48
N THR A 6 -18.04 3.81 -9.60
CA THR A 6 -18.60 5.05 -9.03
C THR A 6 -17.85 5.40 -7.76
N LEU A 7 -17.20 6.57 -7.74
CA LEU A 7 -16.47 7.09 -6.59
C LEU A 7 -17.32 8.15 -5.86
N PRO A 8 -17.50 8.06 -4.53
CA PRO A 8 -18.19 9.09 -3.77
C PRO A 8 -17.34 10.37 -3.67
N ALA A 9 -17.97 11.47 -3.28
CA ALA A 9 -17.27 12.72 -3.01
C ALA A 9 -16.11 12.51 -2.03
N GLY A 10 -14.96 13.14 -2.31
CA GLY A 10 -13.72 12.96 -1.54
C GLY A 10 -12.78 11.87 -2.08
N TRP A 11 -13.23 11.00 -2.97
CA TRP A 11 -12.44 9.91 -3.56
C TRP A 11 -12.12 10.19 -5.03
N TYR A 12 -11.22 11.14 -5.29
CA TYR A 12 -10.84 11.58 -6.65
C TYR A 12 -9.46 11.10 -7.11
N ARG A 13 -8.60 10.72 -6.16
CA ARG A 13 -7.31 10.07 -6.40
C ARG A 13 -7.14 9.01 -5.33
N ILE A 14 -6.71 7.81 -5.73
CA ILE A 14 -6.68 6.66 -4.85
C ILE A 14 -5.37 5.88 -4.94
N GLY A 15 -4.89 5.41 -3.80
CA GLY A 15 -3.99 4.25 -3.71
C GLY A 15 -4.84 2.99 -3.56
N MET A 16 -4.36 1.86 -4.08
CA MET A 16 -5.12 0.61 -4.15
C MET A 16 -4.23 -0.62 -4.05
N GLY A 17 -4.79 -1.71 -3.52
CA GLY A 17 -4.10 -3.00 -3.44
C GLY A 17 -5.10 -4.13 -3.23
N TYR A 18 -4.86 -5.26 -3.90
CA TYR A 18 -5.58 -6.49 -3.62
C TYR A 18 -5.01 -7.17 -2.38
N SER A 19 -5.90 -7.77 -1.59
CA SER A 19 -5.57 -8.73 -0.54
C SER A 19 -6.53 -9.91 -0.65
N THR A 20 -6.02 -11.12 -0.37
CA THR A 20 -6.86 -12.30 -0.20
C THR A 20 -7.81 -12.08 0.99
N ASP A 21 -9.00 -12.67 0.96
CA ASP A 21 -9.97 -12.58 2.07
C ASP A 21 -9.65 -13.54 3.24
N GLY A 22 -8.51 -14.23 3.18
CA GLY A 22 -7.99 -15.09 4.24
C GLY A 22 -6.95 -16.08 3.72
N ALA A 23 -6.45 -16.94 4.61
CA ALA A 23 -5.59 -18.04 4.20
C ALA A 23 -6.39 -19.12 3.46
N ASN A 24 -5.84 -19.66 2.37
CA ASN A 24 -6.40 -20.77 1.59
C ASN A 24 -7.75 -20.47 0.92
N THR A 25 -8.01 -19.22 0.56
CA THR A 25 -9.14 -18.84 -0.31
C THR A 25 -8.63 -18.23 -1.61
N ASP A 26 -9.43 -18.33 -2.66
CA ASP A 26 -9.26 -17.63 -3.93
C ASP A 26 -10.03 -16.30 -3.98
N ALA A 27 -10.87 -16.03 -2.97
CA ALA A 27 -11.54 -14.75 -2.82
C ALA A 27 -10.54 -13.64 -2.46
N GLU A 28 -10.66 -12.51 -3.15
CA GLU A 28 -9.80 -11.36 -2.97
C GLU A 28 -10.61 -10.06 -3.08
N THR A 29 -10.22 -9.09 -2.26
CA THR A 29 -10.85 -7.77 -2.21
C THR A 29 -9.88 -6.71 -2.72
N LEU A 30 -10.35 -5.85 -3.62
CA LEU A 30 -9.65 -4.62 -3.98
C LEU A 30 -9.90 -3.56 -2.92
N TYR A 31 -8.89 -3.26 -2.12
CA TYR A 31 -8.91 -2.18 -1.15
C TYR A 31 -8.40 -0.89 -1.77
N VAL A 32 -8.94 0.23 -1.29
CA VAL A 32 -8.63 1.57 -1.78
C VAL A 32 -8.46 2.56 -0.63
N THR A 33 -7.60 3.56 -0.82
CA THR A 33 -7.46 4.71 0.07
C THR A 33 -7.43 6.00 -0.72
N SER A 34 -8.05 7.07 -0.24
CA SER A 34 -8.04 8.37 -0.92
C SER A 34 -6.74 9.14 -0.66
N ILE A 35 -6.27 9.84 -1.69
CA ILE A 35 -5.08 10.71 -1.68
C ILE A 35 -5.53 12.18 -1.69
N SER A 36 -4.75 13.06 -1.05
CA SER A 36 -4.96 14.52 -0.97
C SER A 36 -6.10 15.00 -0.06
N GLN A 37 -6.62 14.12 0.78
CA GLN A 37 -7.41 14.34 2.01
C GLN A 37 -7.93 12.96 2.44
N SER A 38 -7.06 12.14 3.04
CA SER A 38 -7.39 10.74 3.23
C SER A 38 -8.61 10.54 4.13
N SER A 39 -9.66 9.94 3.57
CA SER A 39 -10.86 9.45 4.24
C SER A 39 -10.64 8.07 4.88
N GLY A 40 -9.43 7.50 4.76
CA GLY A 40 -9.07 6.18 5.30
C GLY A 40 -9.16 5.07 4.27
N LEU A 41 -9.71 3.93 4.69
CA LEU A 41 -9.82 2.70 3.93
C LEU A 41 -11.24 2.53 3.35
N GLY A 42 -11.31 2.01 2.14
CA GLY A 42 -12.53 1.52 1.51
C GLY A 42 -12.22 0.26 0.69
N LYS A 43 -13.26 -0.30 0.08
CA LYS A 43 -13.15 -1.41 -0.88
C LYS A 43 -13.99 -1.17 -2.12
N ILE A 44 -13.64 -1.83 -3.22
CA ILE A 44 -14.51 -1.90 -4.39
C ILE A 44 -15.37 -3.15 -4.31
N ASP A 45 -16.70 -2.96 -4.33
CA ASP A 45 -17.70 -4.01 -4.29
C ASP A 45 -18.73 -3.76 -5.41
N GLY A 46 -18.89 -4.71 -6.33
CA GLY A 46 -19.83 -4.59 -7.44
C GLY A 46 -19.64 -3.33 -8.32
N GLY A 47 -18.41 -2.81 -8.43
CA GLY A 47 -18.13 -1.56 -9.16
C GLY A 47 -18.44 -0.27 -8.37
N THR A 48 -18.71 -0.38 -7.07
CA THR A 48 -18.93 0.77 -6.20
C THR A 48 -17.88 0.81 -5.11
N LEU A 49 -17.41 2.01 -4.76
CA LEU A 49 -16.56 2.19 -3.59
C LEU A 49 -17.42 2.17 -2.31
N VAL A 50 -17.10 1.26 -1.41
CA VAL A 50 -17.70 1.15 -0.07
C VAL A 50 -16.68 1.60 0.97
N PRO A 51 -16.89 2.73 1.66
CA PRO A 51 -16.02 3.16 2.76
C PRO A 51 -16.04 2.15 3.91
N ILE A 52 -14.88 1.90 4.52
CA ILE A 52 -14.73 0.99 5.66
C ILE A 52 -14.50 1.80 6.95
N GLY A 53 -13.50 2.68 6.96
CA GLY A 53 -13.21 3.48 8.15
C GLY A 53 -11.93 4.30 8.03
N SER A 54 -11.75 5.24 8.96
CA SER A 54 -10.56 6.09 9.02
C SER A 54 -9.36 5.34 9.60
N PHE A 55 -8.13 5.67 9.16
CA PHE A 55 -6.90 5.13 9.76
C PHE A 55 -6.71 5.47 11.25
N GLY A 56 -7.28 6.61 11.70
CA GLY A 56 -7.27 7.04 13.09
C GLY A 56 -5.90 7.53 13.60
N GLY A 57 -5.89 8.10 14.80
CA GLY A 57 -4.67 8.51 15.52
C GLY A 57 -3.73 9.40 14.69
N ALA A 58 -2.44 9.08 14.73
CA ALA A 58 -1.40 9.80 13.97
C ALA A 58 -1.46 9.57 12.45
N PHE A 59 -2.26 8.61 11.99
CA PHE A 59 -2.43 8.27 10.57
C PHE A 59 -3.65 8.95 9.93
N ALA A 60 -4.48 9.60 10.74
CA ALA A 60 -5.65 10.32 10.26
C ALA A 60 -5.24 11.38 9.20
N GLY A 61 -5.83 11.29 8.01
CA GLY A 61 -5.57 12.21 6.91
C GLY A 61 -4.27 11.96 6.13
N LEU A 62 -3.43 10.99 6.52
CA LEU A 62 -2.22 10.66 5.78
C LEU A 62 -2.54 9.93 4.46
N ASN A 63 -1.75 10.24 3.43
CA ASN A 63 -1.81 9.53 2.16
C ASN A 63 -1.09 8.19 2.27
N ALA A 64 -1.62 7.17 1.59
CA ALA A 64 -0.98 5.88 1.50
C ALA A 64 -1.12 5.24 0.11
N GLU A 65 -0.26 4.25 -0.15
CA GLU A 65 -0.46 3.22 -1.18
C GLU A 65 -0.59 1.86 -0.52
N LEU A 66 -1.36 0.94 -1.11
CA LEU A 66 -1.73 -0.32 -0.49
C LEU A 66 -1.06 -1.53 -1.16
N THR A 67 -0.80 -2.57 -0.38
CA THR A 67 -0.48 -3.91 -0.88
C THR A 67 -1.05 -4.95 0.09
N GLY A 68 -1.61 -6.03 -0.43
CA GLY A 68 -1.99 -7.19 0.38
C GLY A 68 -1.01 -8.35 0.25
N THR A 69 -1.34 -9.43 0.94
CA THR A 69 -0.61 -10.71 0.95
C THR A 69 -1.54 -11.88 0.70
N GLY A 70 -0.96 -13.03 0.35
CA GLY A 70 -1.72 -14.27 0.12
C GLY A 70 -2.35 -14.91 1.36
N ASP A 71 -1.98 -14.46 2.56
CA ASP A 71 -2.57 -14.88 3.85
C ASP A 71 -3.63 -13.91 4.38
N GLY A 72 -4.00 -12.89 3.59
CA GLY A 72 -5.10 -11.98 3.87
C GLY A 72 -4.76 -10.79 4.77
N ARG A 73 -3.48 -10.43 4.85
CA ARG A 73 -3.04 -9.19 5.51
C ARG A 73 -2.99 -8.05 4.51
N LEU A 74 -3.33 -6.86 5.00
CA LEU A 74 -3.32 -5.63 4.23
C LEU A 74 -2.30 -4.66 4.82
N PHE A 75 -1.49 -4.05 3.97
CA PHE A 75 -0.46 -3.10 4.37
C PHE A 75 -0.60 -1.79 3.61
N ALA A 76 -0.20 -0.71 4.28
CA ALA A 76 -0.13 0.63 3.76
C ALA A 76 1.30 1.17 3.83
N PHE A 77 1.76 1.80 2.74
CA PHE A 77 2.89 2.70 2.75
C PHE A 77 2.41 4.13 2.93
N PHE A 78 2.54 4.67 4.15
CA PHE A 78 2.16 6.03 4.50
C PHE A 78 3.25 7.05 4.16
N VAL A 79 2.85 8.10 3.44
CA VAL A 79 3.71 9.23 3.08
C VAL A 79 3.56 10.35 4.12
N GLY A 80 4.14 10.11 5.30
CA GLY A 80 4.25 11.07 6.41
C GLY A 80 5.71 11.44 6.71
N THR A 81 5.96 12.02 7.89
CA THR A 81 7.30 12.36 8.38
C THR A 81 7.58 11.66 9.71
N PRO A 82 8.37 10.57 9.74
CA PRO A 82 8.95 9.84 8.61
C PRO A 82 7.87 9.06 7.83
N VAL A 83 8.24 8.54 6.65
CA VAL A 83 7.39 7.58 5.94
C VAL A 83 7.32 6.25 6.71
N GLN A 84 6.22 5.50 6.56
CA GLN A 84 5.98 4.32 7.38
C GLN A 84 5.35 3.19 6.58
N VAL A 85 5.70 1.95 6.90
CA VAL A 85 4.95 0.76 6.49
C VAL A 85 4.10 0.31 7.67
N ALA A 86 2.80 0.11 7.44
CA ALA A 86 1.86 -0.23 8.47
C ALA A 86 0.91 -1.35 8.04
N GLU A 87 0.54 -2.22 8.98
CA GLU A 87 -0.52 -3.20 8.80
C GLU A 87 -1.88 -2.55 9.14
N LEU A 88 -2.89 -2.89 8.34
CA LEU A 88 -4.26 -2.40 8.50
C LEU A 88 -5.18 -3.55 8.88
N ASP A 89 -6.13 -3.28 9.78
CA ASP A 89 -7.32 -4.11 9.95
C ASP A 89 -8.29 -3.86 8.78
N PRO A 90 -8.53 -4.85 7.89
CA PRO A 90 -9.41 -4.65 6.74
C PRO A 90 -10.89 -4.44 7.12
N ALA A 91 -11.31 -4.81 8.33
CA ALA A 91 -12.69 -4.65 8.78
C ALA A 91 -13.00 -3.24 9.29
N SER A 92 -12.00 -2.53 9.83
CA SER A 92 -12.17 -1.22 10.47
C SER A 92 -11.37 -0.08 9.80
N GLY A 93 -10.35 -0.42 9.02
CA GLY A 93 -9.36 0.52 8.52
C GLY A 93 -8.33 0.97 9.56
N ALA A 94 -8.37 0.45 10.79
CA ALA A 94 -7.45 0.83 11.84
C ALA A 94 -6.01 0.36 11.54
N VAL A 95 -5.02 1.17 11.92
CA VAL A 95 -3.61 0.76 11.90
C VAL A 95 -3.32 -0.14 13.09
N THR A 96 -2.91 -1.39 12.85
CA THR A 96 -2.65 -2.40 13.89
C THR A 96 -1.18 -2.50 14.28
N GLY A 97 -0.28 -2.07 13.41
CA GLY A 97 1.15 -1.98 13.65
C GLY A 97 1.83 -1.12 12.59
N ALA A 98 2.89 -0.39 12.95
CA ALA A 98 3.60 0.48 12.02
C ALA A 98 5.11 0.52 12.31
N THR A 99 5.90 0.57 11.23
CA THR A 99 7.36 0.72 11.27
C THR A 99 7.77 2.01 10.57
N PRO A 100 8.37 2.99 11.28
CA PRO A 100 8.92 4.17 10.65
C PRO A 100 10.21 3.83 9.88
N LEU A 101 10.32 4.31 8.64
CA LEU A 101 11.47 4.10 7.78
C LEU A 101 12.30 5.38 7.67
N ASN A 102 13.05 5.70 8.72
CA ASN A 102 13.76 6.98 8.86
C ASN A 102 14.82 7.25 7.78
N THR A 103 15.31 6.21 7.09
CA THR A 103 16.31 6.32 6.03
C THR A 103 15.70 6.49 4.64
N VAL A 104 14.39 6.28 4.48
CA VAL A 104 13.68 6.45 3.21
C VAL A 104 13.25 7.90 3.07
N GLU A 105 13.59 8.53 1.93
CA GLU A 105 13.18 9.90 1.62
C GLU A 105 11.65 10.01 1.50
N ILE A 106 11.09 11.17 1.85
CA ILE A 106 9.67 11.46 1.65
C ILE A 106 9.43 11.72 0.15
N PRO A 107 8.65 10.88 -0.55
CA PRO A 107 8.48 11.00 -2.00
C PRO A 107 7.39 12.01 -2.42
N ASN A 108 7.48 12.48 -3.67
CA ASN A 108 6.40 13.17 -4.40
C ASN A 108 5.62 12.23 -5.34
N ALA A 109 6.16 11.06 -5.64
CA ALA A 109 5.48 9.93 -6.26
C ALA A 109 5.89 8.64 -5.57
N TRP A 110 4.91 7.80 -5.30
CA TRP A 110 5.13 6.55 -4.61
C TRP A 110 4.31 5.42 -5.23
N ALA A 111 4.82 4.21 -5.04
CA ALA A 111 4.06 2.98 -5.19
C ALA A 111 4.53 1.98 -4.13
N PHE A 112 3.81 0.87 -3.97
CA PHE A 112 4.09 -0.09 -2.92
C PHE A 112 3.77 -1.52 -3.34
N SER A 113 4.61 -2.48 -2.95
CA SER A 113 4.36 -3.89 -3.23
C SER A 113 4.97 -4.80 -2.18
N PHE A 114 4.27 -5.88 -1.85
CA PHE A 114 4.77 -7.02 -1.09
C PHE A 114 5.29 -8.15 -2.00
N TRP A 115 6.45 -8.72 -1.69
CA TRP A 115 6.86 -9.98 -2.32
C TRP A 115 7.85 -10.76 -1.46
N GLY A 116 7.58 -12.04 -1.26
CA GLY A 116 8.51 -12.96 -0.62
C GLY A 116 8.82 -12.60 0.84
N GLY A 117 7.87 -12.01 1.55
CA GLY A 117 8.05 -11.59 2.95
C GLY A 117 8.56 -10.16 3.13
N ASP A 118 8.95 -9.49 2.04
CA ASP A 118 9.51 -8.14 2.07
C ASP A 118 8.62 -7.11 1.38
N PHE A 119 8.86 -5.86 1.71
CA PHE A 119 8.20 -4.72 1.12
C PHE A 119 9.13 -3.93 0.21
N TYR A 120 8.62 -3.53 -0.94
CA TYR A 120 9.32 -2.73 -1.93
C TYR A 120 8.61 -1.39 -2.06
N LEU A 121 9.35 -0.33 -1.77
CA LEU A 121 8.87 1.04 -1.76
C LEU A 121 9.47 1.78 -2.94
N TYR A 122 8.63 2.12 -3.91
CA TYR A 122 9.04 2.86 -5.09
C TYR A 122 8.89 4.34 -4.76
N THR A 123 9.99 5.09 -4.71
CA THR A 123 9.97 6.49 -4.29
C THR A 123 10.59 7.38 -5.35
N ALA A 124 9.93 8.49 -5.68
CA ALA A 124 10.45 9.53 -6.57
C ALA A 124 10.20 10.92 -5.99
N SER A 125 11.26 11.71 -5.81
CA SER A 125 11.17 13.09 -5.33
C SER A 125 10.95 14.09 -6.47
N LEU A 126 11.51 13.88 -7.66
CA LEU A 126 11.34 14.78 -8.82
C LEU A 126 11.15 14.03 -10.13
N ALA A 127 12.08 13.12 -10.46
CA ALA A 127 12.14 12.42 -11.75
C ALA A 127 11.94 10.90 -11.57
N ASP A 128 13.00 10.13 -11.79
CA ASP A 128 12.95 8.68 -11.79
C ASP A 128 12.79 8.11 -10.38
N SER A 129 12.14 6.96 -10.31
CA SER A 129 11.98 6.25 -9.05
C SER A 129 13.25 5.47 -8.68
N ARG A 130 13.47 5.35 -7.38
CA ARG A 130 14.30 4.31 -6.78
C ARG A 130 13.41 3.24 -6.16
N VAL A 131 13.99 2.08 -5.85
CA VAL A 131 13.33 1.02 -5.08
C VAL A 131 14.10 0.85 -3.78
N ASN A 132 13.39 1.02 -2.66
CA ASN A 132 13.88 0.70 -1.33
C ASN A 132 13.26 -0.63 -0.91
N ARG A 133 14.04 -1.48 -0.25
CA ARG A 133 13.56 -2.76 0.27
C ARG A 133 13.52 -2.71 1.79
N PHE A 134 12.36 -2.96 2.38
CA PHE A 134 12.18 -3.13 3.81
C PHE A 134 11.92 -4.62 4.11
N ARG A 135 12.70 -5.17 5.05
CA ARG A 135 12.56 -6.55 5.52
C ARG A 135 11.99 -6.58 6.94
N PRO A 136 10.71 -6.94 7.12
CA PRO A 136 10.11 -7.06 8.45
C PRO A 136 10.81 -8.10 9.34
N ALA A 137 11.41 -9.13 8.75
CA ALA A 137 12.04 -10.24 9.48
C ALA A 137 13.21 -9.80 10.38
N ASP A 138 13.95 -8.75 9.99
CA ASP A 138 15.11 -8.24 10.73
C ASP A 138 15.10 -6.71 10.92
N GLY A 139 14.08 -6.03 10.39
CA GLY A 139 13.95 -4.58 10.44
C GLY A 139 14.87 -3.82 9.47
N SER A 140 15.61 -4.52 8.60
CA SER A 140 16.56 -3.87 7.69
C SER A 140 15.87 -3.09 6.58
N VAL A 141 16.45 -1.94 6.24
CA VAL A 141 16.02 -1.07 5.14
C VAL A 141 17.20 -0.86 4.20
N ASP A 142 17.08 -1.35 2.97
CA ASP A 142 18.05 -1.16 1.90
C ASP A 142 17.56 -0.09 0.91
N THR A 143 18.10 1.12 1.03
CA THR A 143 17.79 2.25 0.15
C THR A 143 18.64 2.28 -1.12
N ALA A 144 19.54 1.32 -1.29
CA ALA A 144 20.38 1.13 -2.46
C ALA A 144 19.97 -0.09 -3.32
N TYR A 145 18.84 -0.74 -2.99
CA TYR A 145 18.36 -1.93 -3.69
C TYR A 145 18.25 -1.71 -5.21
N VAL A 146 17.57 -0.63 -5.63
CA VAL A 146 17.70 -0.06 -6.98
C VAL A 146 17.72 1.45 -6.87
N THR A 147 18.85 2.08 -7.21
CA THR A 147 19.04 3.53 -7.00
C THR A 147 18.42 4.41 -8.08
N ASN A 148 18.18 3.86 -9.28
CA ASN A 148 17.46 4.53 -10.36
C ASN A 148 16.86 3.48 -11.33
N VAL A 149 15.55 3.51 -11.54
CA VAL A 149 14.85 2.62 -12.49
C VAL A 149 14.78 3.19 -13.93
N GLY A 150 15.12 4.47 -14.13
CA GLY A 150 15.12 5.17 -15.43
C GLY A 150 13.77 5.72 -15.88
N PHE A 151 12.75 5.64 -15.02
CA PHE A 151 11.43 6.23 -15.23
C PHE A 151 10.70 6.44 -13.90
N ARG A 152 9.59 7.18 -13.93
CA ARG A 152 8.75 7.43 -12.76
C ARG A 152 7.71 6.33 -12.57
N ILE A 153 7.74 5.66 -11.43
CA ILE A 153 6.74 4.66 -11.01
C ILE A 153 5.66 5.39 -10.20
N VAL A 154 4.39 5.20 -10.60
CA VAL A 154 3.20 5.82 -9.97
C VAL A 154 2.18 4.81 -9.47
N GLY A 155 2.45 3.52 -9.66
CA GLY A 155 1.60 2.42 -9.21
C GLY A 155 2.36 1.10 -9.33
N ALA A 156 2.12 0.22 -8.36
CA ALA A 156 2.60 -1.15 -8.32
C ALA A 156 1.51 -1.98 -7.65
N GLY A 157 1.34 -3.22 -8.11
CA GLY A 157 0.34 -4.13 -7.58
C GLY A 157 0.93 -5.52 -7.52
N VAL A 158 0.47 -6.31 -6.56
CA VAL A 158 0.94 -7.68 -6.36
C VAL A 158 -0.24 -8.62 -6.54
N SER A 159 0.04 -9.79 -7.09
CA SER A 159 -0.93 -10.88 -7.06
C SER A 159 -1.13 -11.33 -5.61
N THR A 160 -2.36 -11.68 -5.28
CA THR A 160 -2.71 -12.39 -4.04
C THR A 160 -2.05 -13.78 -3.95
N CYS A 161 -1.52 -14.31 -5.05
CA CYS A 161 -0.68 -15.51 -5.07
C CYS A 161 0.81 -15.22 -4.81
N ALA A 162 1.19 -13.97 -4.52
CA ALA A 162 2.59 -13.63 -4.22
C ALA A 162 3.10 -14.45 -3.03
N PRO A 163 4.34 -14.97 -3.10
CA PRO A 163 4.85 -15.84 -2.05
C PRO A 163 5.04 -15.06 -0.75
N LEU A 164 4.76 -15.70 0.38
CA LEU A 164 4.94 -15.11 1.71
C LEU A 164 6.38 -15.13 2.19
N THR A 165 7.24 -15.90 1.52
CA THR A 165 8.67 -16.06 1.82
C THR A 165 9.45 -16.07 0.50
N PRO A 166 10.76 -15.80 0.52
CA PRO A 166 11.54 -15.86 -0.70
C PRO A 166 11.50 -17.27 -1.31
N PRO A 167 11.46 -17.41 -2.64
CA PRO A 167 11.63 -18.70 -3.30
C PRO A 167 12.91 -19.37 -2.83
N LYS A 168 12.84 -20.70 -2.64
CA LYS A 168 14.00 -21.54 -2.32
C LYS A 168 14.77 -21.93 -3.57
#